data_AF-A0A1H6F699-F1
#
_entry.id   AF-A0A1H6F699-F1
#
_cell.length_a   1.000
_cell.length_b   1.000
_cell.length_c   1.000
_cell.angle_alpha   90.00
_cell.angle_beta   90.00
_cell.angle_gamma   90.00
#
_symmetry.space_group_name_H-M   'P 1'
#
loop_
_entity.id
_entity.type
_entity.pdbx_description
1 polymer ?
#
loop_
_entity_poly.entity_id
_entity_poly.type
_entity_poly.pdbx_seq_one_letter_code
_entity_poly.pdbx_strand_id
1 'polypeptide(L)'
;MAMDSMMKLNQSLPRMSAEHKGVGFSFINIDENSYREWGEPFHTPRDKLLSLIKFAVQQGAGLIAVDIDLSGAGYNTQADVELAAYLKAYQGDSVPPLLLLRTFYPPSKHTNREADHMRPFFFPVEQAGQNVFWAQPLFKKNRLDQYVRHWHLLQAGCDKGKPRLLPSFQLVSDAFLHGIYAELQQAIVNHTPHSCEKLHELKESLNYAGRKVNLDSHGIGERLMYTLPWPPHPGTTELTVLPANKVLAIAERCQQGECVDDLIRGRIIVIGASHAAARDSHVTPLGYMPGAMIIVNAIKSFYQFGQITPPPGWAKWGLEFLLIVLMAWAFARFSSMLATVLTGLVIMSILMPVSFYFFKFGIWIDFALPVFGMQLHQMVAQYEEEHAMRKQLQAKLEESNEHAE
;
A
#
# COMPACT_ATOMS: atom_id res chain seq x y z
N MET A 1 5.34 -8.18 -11.41
CA MET A 1 6.36 -9.26 -11.46
C MET A 1 7.77 -8.77 -11.15
N ALA A 2 8.42 -7.93 -11.96
CA ALA A 2 9.81 -7.47 -11.67
C ALA A 2 9.97 -6.80 -10.29
N MET A 3 9.09 -5.86 -9.94
CA MET A 3 9.04 -5.24 -8.61
C MET A 3 8.76 -6.25 -7.49
N ASP A 4 7.92 -7.26 -7.73
CA ASP A 4 7.61 -8.30 -6.72
C ASP A 4 8.85 -9.13 -6.41
N SER A 5 9.58 -9.54 -7.45
CA SER A 5 10.84 -10.26 -7.30
C SER A 5 11.89 -9.41 -6.58
N MET A 6 12.01 -8.12 -6.92
CA MET A 6 12.91 -7.20 -6.21
C MET A 6 12.55 -7.08 -4.73
N MET A 7 11.27 -6.96 -4.39
CA MET A 7 10.83 -6.90 -2.99
C MET A 7 11.20 -8.17 -2.23
N LYS A 8 10.95 -9.36 -2.82
CA LYS A 8 11.31 -10.65 -2.20
C LYS A 8 12.83 -10.80 -1.99
N LEU A 9 13.63 -10.43 -2.99
CA LEU A 9 15.09 -10.58 -2.95
C LEU A 9 15.75 -9.63 -1.94
N ASN A 10 15.15 -8.46 -1.73
CA ASN A 10 15.74 -7.40 -0.92
C ASN A 10 15.25 -7.39 0.53
N GLN A 11 14.44 -8.38 0.97
CA GLN A 11 13.93 -8.44 2.36
C GLN A 11 15.04 -8.40 3.42
N SER A 12 16.25 -8.86 3.09
CA SER A 12 17.41 -8.88 3.99
C SER A 12 18.30 -7.64 3.92
N LEU A 13 18.03 -6.68 3.02
CA LEU A 13 18.86 -5.49 2.88
C LEU A 13 18.57 -4.47 3.99
N PRO A 14 19.58 -3.78 4.56
CA PRO A 14 19.40 -2.86 5.68
C PRO A 14 18.37 -1.73 5.46
N ARG A 15 18.04 -1.25 4.25
CA ARG A 15 16.95 -0.25 4.13
C ARG A 15 15.55 -0.84 4.00
N MET A 16 15.48 -2.13 3.69
CA MET A 16 14.26 -2.93 3.64
C MET A 16 14.05 -3.72 4.95
N SER A 17 15.15 -3.95 5.70
CA SER A 17 15.22 -4.77 6.91
C SER A 17 15.78 -4.04 8.15
N ALA A 18 16.47 -2.90 8.04
CA ALA A 18 17.06 -2.25 9.22
C ALA A 18 16.11 -1.26 9.86
N GLU A 19 16.12 -1.34 11.19
CA GLU A 19 16.44 -0.26 12.14
C GLU A 19 17.03 1.00 11.51
N HIS A 20 16.26 1.73 10.70
CA HIS A 20 16.34 3.17 10.78
C HIS A 20 15.69 3.61 12.10
N LYS A 21 15.96 4.84 12.55
CA LYS A 21 15.14 5.55 13.56
C LYS A 21 13.73 5.78 13.00
N GLY A 22 13.02 4.69 12.75
CA GLY A 22 11.72 4.60 12.13
C GLY A 22 10.66 4.31 13.18
N VAL A 23 9.42 4.34 12.75
CA VAL A 23 8.29 4.11 13.64
C VAL A 23 8.17 2.60 13.89
N GLY A 24 8.21 2.20 15.15
CA GLY A 24 7.97 0.80 15.52
C GLY A 24 6.49 0.47 15.43
N PHE A 25 6.17 -0.77 15.08
CA PHE A 25 4.80 -1.28 14.95
C PHE A 25 4.52 -2.38 15.97
N SER A 26 3.32 -2.38 16.52
CA SER A 26 2.80 -3.51 17.29
C SER A 26 1.42 -3.89 16.79
N PHE A 27 1.27 -5.14 16.40
CA PHE A 27 0.01 -5.70 15.94
C PHE A 27 -0.64 -6.49 17.08
N ILE A 28 -1.68 -5.91 17.67
CA ILE A 28 -2.56 -6.62 18.61
C ILE A 28 -3.50 -7.48 17.76
N ASN A 29 -3.17 -8.77 17.70
CA ASN A 29 -3.80 -9.72 16.82
C ASN A 29 -4.91 -10.50 17.54
N ILE A 30 -6.15 -10.35 17.07
CA ILE A 30 -7.24 -11.27 17.38
C ILE A 30 -6.99 -12.53 16.55
N ASP A 31 -6.14 -13.39 17.09
CA ASP A 31 -5.75 -14.66 16.50
C ASP A 31 -6.82 -15.74 16.73
N GLU A 32 -6.59 -16.93 16.16
CA GLU A 32 -7.52 -18.05 16.26
C GLU A 32 -7.80 -18.47 17.71
N ASN A 33 -6.79 -18.38 18.59
CA ASN A 33 -6.95 -18.71 20.01
C ASN A 33 -7.81 -17.67 20.73
N SER A 34 -7.52 -16.38 20.52
CA SER A 34 -8.30 -15.28 21.09
C SER A 34 -9.76 -15.35 20.64
N TYR A 35 -9.99 -15.61 19.35
CA TYR A 35 -11.33 -15.76 18.78
C TYR A 35 -12.12 -16.92 19.40
N ARG A 36 -11.50 -18.10 19.55
CA ARG A 36 -12.11 -19.29 20.16
C ARG A 36 -12.39 -19.08 21.65
N GLU A 37 -11.45 -18.47 22.37
CA GLU A 37 -11.60 -18.15 23.79
C GLU A 37 -12.77 -17.19 24.04
N TRP A 38 -13.05 -16.29 23.10
CA TRP A 38 -14.21 -15.40 23.16
C TRP A 38 -15.53 -16.05 22.72
N GLY A 39 -15.53 -17.35 22.41
CA GLY A 39 -16.72 -18.09 22.00
C GLY A 39 -17.10 -17.91 20.54
N GLU A 40 -16.13 -17.59 19.67
CA GLU A 40 -16.30 -17.43 18.22
C GLU A 40 -17.43 -16.45 17.82
N PRO A 41 -17.45 -15.23 18.37
CA PRO A 41 -18.56 -14.30 18.17
C PRO A 41 -18.56 -13.77 16.73
N PHE A 42 -19.76 -13.58 16.17
CA PHE A 42 -19.91 -13.03 14.81
C PHE A 42 -19.37 -11.59 14.69
N HIS A 43 -19.53 -10.78 15.75
CA HIS A 43 -18.96 -9.45 15.87
C HIS A 43 -17.89 -9.43 16.96
N THR A 44 -16.79 -8.69 16.74
CA THR A 44 -15.78 -8.46 17.77
C THR A 44 -16.42 -7.88 19.05
N PRO A 45 -16.31 -8.54 20.21
CA PRO A 45 -16.90 -8.07 21.46
C PRO A 45 -16.39 -6.67 21.83
N ARG A 46 -17.31 -5.76 22.15
CA ARG A 46 -16.99 -4.34 22.35
C ARG A 46 -16.24 -4.05 23.64
N ASP A 47 -16.52 -4.82 24.69
CA ASP A 47 -15.81 -4.79 25.97
C ASP A 47 -14.34 -5.18 25.79
N LYS A 48 -14.08 -6.22 24.98
CA LYS A 48 -12.72 -6.66 24.66
C LYS A 48 -12.00 -5.63 23.80
N LEU A 49 -12.64 -5.12 22.74
CA LEU A 49 -12.07 -4.05 21.91
C LEU A 49 -11.75 -2.78 22.73
N LEU A 50 -12.68 -2.36 23.59
CA LEU A 50 -12.48 -1.23 24.50
C LEU A 50 -11.27 -1.44 25.40
N SER A 51 -11.11 -2.65 25.94
CA SER A 51 -9.98 -3.01 26.81
C SER A 51 -8.65 -2.99 26.05
N LEU A 52 -8.60 -3.47 24.82
CA LEU A 52 -7.40 -3.39 23.97
C LEU A 52 -7.02 -1.94 23.64
N ILE A 53 -8.00 -1.09 23.32
CA ILE A 53 -7.77 0.34 23.07
C ILE A 53 -7.26 1.02 24.35
N LYS A 54 -7.92 0.81 25.49
CA LYS A 54 -7.48 1.37 26.78
C LYS A 54 -6.08 0.94 27.15
N PHE A 55 -5.74 -0.34 26.94
CA PHE A 55 -4.40 -0.85 27.16
C PHE A 55 -3.37 -0.09 26.30
N ALA A 56 -3.63 0.05 25.00
CA ALA A 56 -2.73 0.77 24.10
C ALA A 56 -2.51 2.23 24.53
N VAL A 57 -3.58 2.92 24.95
CA VAL A 57 -3.50 4.30 25.48
C VAL A 57 -2.67 4.33 26.77
N GLN A 58 -2.97 3.47 27.74
CA GLN A 58 -2.29 3.42 29.04
C GLN A 58 -0.79 3.13 28.92
N GLN A 59 -0.40 2.30 27.93
CA GLN A 59 1.01 2.00 27.67
C GLN A 59 1.72 3.09 26.85
N GLY A 60 1.02 4.15 26.45
CA GLY A 60 1.59 5.28 25.73
C GLY A 60 1.87 4.98 24.26
N ALA A 61 0.94 4.31 23.57
CA ALA A 61 0.97 4.21 22.11
C ALA A 61 1.17 5.59 21.45
N GLY A 62 1.89 5.65 20.33
CA GLY A 62 2.05 6.88 19.56
C GLY A 62 0.85 7.18 18.65
N LEU A 63 0.22 6.12 18.12
CA LEU A 63 -0.99 6.16 17.30
C LEU A 63 -1.66 4.79 17.37
N ILE A 64 -3.00 4.76 17.34
CA ILE A 64 -3.77 3.52 17.37
C ILE A 64 -4.63 3.44 16.11
N ALA A 65 -4.51 2.37 15.34
CA ALA A 65 -5.35 2.07 14.18
C ALA A 65 -6.16 0.81 14.43
N VAL A 66 -7.48 0.90 14.31
CA VAL A 66 -8.40 -0.20 14.57
C VAL A 66 -9.01 -0.68 13.26
N ASP A 67 -8.57 -1.84 12.81
CA ASP A 67 -9.07 -2.57 11.63
C ASP A 67 -10.19 -3.54 12.04
N ILE A 68 -11.27 -2.97 12.58
CA ILE A 68 -12.47 -3.69 13.00
C ILE A 68 -13.69 -2.92 12.51
N ASP A 69 -14.61 -3.60 11.81
CA ASP A 69 -15.84 -2.97 11.34
C ASP A 69 -16.81 -2.70 12.50
N LEU A 70 -17.10 -1.41 12.69
CA LEU A 70 -17.99 -0.88 13.71
C LEU A 70 -19.28 -0.30 13.10
N SER A 71 -19.64 -0.72 11.88
CA SER A 71 -20.79 -0.15 11.17
C SER A 71 -22.15 -0.48 11.81
N GLY A 72 -22.22 -1.59 12.56
CA GLY A 72 -23.41 -2.05 13.26
C GLY A 72 -23.20 -2.21 14.77
N ALA A 73 -24.30 -2.24 15.51
CA ALA A 73 -24.32 -2.57 16.93
C ALA A 73 -23.73 -3.98 17.17
N GLY A 74 -23.03 -4.13 18.28
CA GLY A 74 -22.58 -5.44 18.75
C GLY A 74 -23.74 -6.27 19.31
N TYR A 75 -23.41 -7.48 19.78
CA TYR A 75 -24.40 -8.36 20.41
C TYR A 75 -24.78 -7.92 21.84
N ASN A 76 -23.92 -7.12 22.50
CA ASN A 76 -24.11 -6.64 23.85
C ASN A 76 -24.26 -5.11 23.85
N THR A 77 -25.49 -4.64 24.03
CA THR A 77 -25.85 -3.22 24.05
C THR A 77 -25.11 -2.43 25.13
N GLN A 78 -24.88 -3.01 26.32
CA GLN A 78 -24.18 -2.32 27.40
C GLN A 78 -22.71 -2.06 26.99
N ALA A 79 -22.07 -3.03 26.35
CA ALA A 79 -20.72 -2.87 25.85
C ALA A 79 -20.61 -1.86 24.69
N ASP A 80 -21.63 -1.77 23.82
CA ASP A 80 -21.73 -0.69 22.83
C ASP A 80 -21.85 0.69 23.51
N VAL A 81 -22.68 0.81 24.55
CA VAL A 81 -22.86 2.07 25.30
C VAL A 81 -21.55 2.50 25.95
N GLU A 82 -20.81 1.57 26.57
CA GLU A 82 -19.52 1.85 27.21
C GLU A 82 -18.45 2.26 26.20
N LEU A 83 -18.34 1.55 25.07
CA LEU A 83 -17.42 1.93 24.01
C LEU A 83 -17.78 3.30 23.41
N ALA A 84 -19.07 3.56 23.15
CA ALA A 84 -19.50 4.86 22.64
C ALA A 84 -19.22 5.99 23.64
N ALA A 85 -19.48 5.77 24.94
CA ALA A 85 -19.18 6.75 25.98
C ALA A 85 -17.67 7.06 26.04
N TYR A 86 -16.83 6.02 25.95
CA TYR A 86 -15.39 6.18 25.89
C TYR A 86 -14.93 6.98 24.66
N LEU A 87 -15.45 6.65 23.47
CA LEU A 87 -15.10 7.35 22.22
C LEU A 87 -15.56 8.81 22.19
N LYS A 88 -16.71 9.14 22.81
CA LYS A 88 -17.16 10.53 22.98
C LYS A 88 -16.23 11.34 23.89
N ALA A 89 -15.72 10.71 24.94
CA ALA A 89 -14.81 11.32 25.89
C ALA A 89 -13.33 11.29 25.43
N TYR A 90 -13.04 10.72 24.25
CA TYR A 90 -11.67 10.49 23.78
C TYR A 90 -11.04 11.76 23.19
N GLN A 91 -10.42 12.55 24.07
CA GLN A 91 -9.82 13.84 23.72
C GLN A 91 -8.68 14.22 24.66
N GLY A 92 -7.74 15.03 24.17
CA GLY A 92 -6.65 15.64 24.94
C GLY A 92 -5.26 15.38 24.36
N ASP A 93 -4.31 16.25 24.68
CA ASP A 93 -2.94 16.22 24.13
C ASP A 93 -2.15 14.99 24.57
N SER A 94 -2.49 14.40 25.71
CA SER A 94 -1.85 13.21 26.25
C SER A 94 -2.41 11.90 25.72
N VAL A 95 -3.43 11.95 24.85
CA VAL A 95 -4.12 10.77 24.31
C VAL A 95 -3.74 10.60 22.83
N PRO A 96 -3.25 9.42 22.41
CA PRO A 96 -2.82 9.24 21.03
C PRO A 96 -3.98 9.31 20.03
N PRO A 97 -3.72 9.73 18.78
CA PRO A 97 -4.70 9.64 17.71
C PRO A 97 -5.25 8.22 17.57
N LEU A 98 -6.59 8.10 17.55
CA LEU A 98 -7.30 6.83 17.37
C LEU A 98 -7.98 6.83 16.00
N LEU A 99 -7.45 6.02 15.08
CA LEU A 99 -8.00 5.83 13.75
C LEU A 99 -9.00 4.67 13.77
N LEU A 100 -10.26 4.96 13.51
CA LEU A 100 -11.32 3.97 13.38
C LEU A 100 -11.69 3.76 11.92
N LEU A 101 -11.90 2.49 11.58
CA LEU A 101 -12.31 2.05 10.26
C LEU A 101 -13.72 2.56 9.92
N ARG A 102 -13.86 3.15 8.72
CA ARG A 102 -15.14 3.34 8.04
C ARG A 102 -15.07 2.83 6.62
N THR A 103 -16.18 2.25 6.17
CA THR A 103 -16.31 1.65 4.84
C THR A 103 -17.50 2.23 4.11
N PHE A 104 -17.61 1.84 2.84
CA PHE A 104 -18.69 2.23 1.95
C PHE A 104 -19.47 0.98 1.55
N TYR A 105 -20.74 1.19 1.29
CA TYR A 105 -21.48 0.30 0.43
C TYR A 105 -21.31 0.76 -1.02
N PRO A 106 -21.05 -0.18 -1.95
CA PRO A 106 -20.89 0.14 -3.35
C PRO A 106 -22.20 0.68 -3.98
N PRO A 107 -22.11 1.35 -5.14
CA PRO A 107 -23.27 1.66 -5.96
C PRO A 107 -24.12 0.41 -6.20
N SER A 108 -25.43 0.57 -6.20
CA SER A 108 -26.36 -0.54 -6.40
C SER A 108 -27.61 -0.05 -7.10
N LYS A 109 -27.82 -0.61 -8.31
CA LYS A 109 -29.04 -0.38 -9.11
C LYS A 109 -30.31 -0.76 -8.35
N HIS A 110 -30.26 -1.77 -7.47
CA HIS A 110 -31.41 -2.19 -6.67
C HIS A 110 -31.84 -1.17 -5.64
N THR A 111 -30.91 -0.38 -5.11
CA THR A 111 -31.20 0.67 -4.13
C THR A 111 -31.31 2.06 -4.76
N ASN A 112 -31.25 2.12 -6.10
CA ASN A 112 -31.18 3.36 -6.89
C ASN A 112 -30.06 4.30 -6.40
N ARG A 113 -28.91 3.74 -6.04
CA ARG A 113 -27.72 4.49 -5.57
C ARG A 113 -26.62 4.39 -6.61
N GLU A 114 -26.27 5.53 -7.20
CA GLU A 114 -25.28 5.61 -8.27
C GLU A 114 -23.85 5.83 -7.76
N ALA A 115 -23.69 6.27 -6.51
CA ALA A 115 -22.40 6.50 -5.87
C ALA A 115 -22.19 5.60 -4.64
N ASP A 116 -20.92 5.41 -4.27
CA ASP A 116 -20.54 4.85 -2.98
C ASP A 116 -21.21 5.63 -1.85
N HIS A 117 -21.72 4.94 -0.84
CA HIS A 117 -22.33 5.57 0.31
C HIS A 117 -21.73 5.04 1.60
N MET A 118 -21.48 5.95 2.53
CA MET A 118 -20.81 5.61 3.77
C MET A 118 -21.69 4.67 4.59
N ARG A 119 -21.10 3.58 5.08
CA ARG A 119 -21.81 2.68 5.99
C ARG A 119 -22.17 3.44 7.27
N PRO A 120 -23.29 3.10 7.94
CA PRO A 120 -23.58 3.66 9.26
C PRO A 120 -22.44 3.33 10.21
N PHE A 121 -22.43 3.98 11.36
CA PHE A 121 -21.54 3.65 12.46
C PHE A 121 -22.41 3.33 13.67
N PHE A 122 -21.97 2.44 14.55
CA PHE A 122 -22.79 1.98 15.68
C PHE A 122 -23.23 3.11 16.62
N PHE A 123 -22.54 4.26 16.60
CA PHE A 123 -22.94 5.49 17.28
C PHE A 123 -22.78 6.74 16.38
N PRO A 124 -23.39 7.89 16.72
CA PRO A 124 -23.29 9.13 15.94
C PRO A 124 -21.85 9.66 15.86
N VAL A 125 -21.25 9.63 14.67
CA VAL A 125 -19.84 10.00 14.43
C VAL A 125 -19.53 11.46 14.75
N GLU A 126 -20.53 12.33 14.69
CA GLU A 126 -20.41 13.76 15.00
C GLU A 126 -20.23 14.00 16.51
N GLN A 127 -20.46 12.98 17.34
CA GLN A 127 -20.24 13.03 18.79
C GLN A 127 -18.90 12.45 19.22
N ALA A 128 -18.09 11.92 18.29
CA ALA A 128 -16.78 11.37 18.62
C ALA A 128 -15.85 12.46 19.18
N GLY A 129 -14.97 12.07 20.11
CA GLY A 129 -13.98 12.98 20.68
C GLY A 129 -12.96 13.47 19.65
N GLN A 130 -12.27 14.56 19.97
CA GLN A 130 -11.40 15.28 19.03
C GLN A 130 -10.19 14.45 18.55
N ASN A 131 -9.76 13.45 19.33
CA ASN A 131 -8.64 12.58 18.98
C ASN A 131 -9.10 11.28 18.26
N VAL A 132 -10.39 11.18 17.90
CA VAL A 132 -10.95 10.08 17.10
C VAL A 132 -11.04 10.50 15.64
N PHE A 133 -10.39 9.74 14.77
CA PHE A 133 -10.29 10.03 13.34
C PHE A 133 -10.78 8.83 12.53
N TRP A 134 -11.19 9.11 11.29
CA TRP A 134 -11.81 8.11 10.42
C TRP A 134 -10.89 7.78 9.26
N ALA A 135 -10.70 6.48 9.00
CA ALA A 135 -9.89 6.00 7.90
C ALA A 135 -10.57 4.83 7.19
N GLN A 136 -10.27 4.65 5.90
CA GLN A 136 -10.75 3.51 5.12
C GLN A 136 -9.67 2.44 4.90
N PRO A 137 -10.06 1.15 4.81
CA PRO A 137 -9.15 0.00 4.69
C PRO A 137 -8.98 -0.50 3.24
N LEU A 138 -9.41 0.26 2.23
CA LEU A 138 -9.47 -0.18 0.84
C LEU A 138 -8.07 -0.25 0.22
N PHE A 139 -7.85 -1.36 -0.48
CA PHE A 139 -6.71 -1.59 -1.34
C PHE A 139 -7.20 -2.10 -2.69
N LYS A 140 -6.42 -1.84 -3.74
CA LYS A 140 -6.74 -2.30 -5.09
C LYS A 140 -6.10 -3.67 -5.34
N LYS A 141 -6.95 -4.63 -5.67
CA LYS A 141 -6.54 -5.96 -6.15
C LYS A 141 -6.26 -5.89 -7.64
N ASN A 142 -5.18 -6.52 -8.08
CA ASN A 142 -4.97 -6.73 -9.51
C ASN A 142 -6.04 -7.70 -10.03
N ARG A 143 -6.71 -7.33 -11.12
CA ARG A 143 -7.81 -8.11 -11.70
C ARG A 143 -7.37 -9.50 -12.19
N LEU A 144 -6.12 -9.65 -12.64
CA LEU A 144 -5.61 -10.90 -13.23
C LEU A 144 -5.18 -11.92 -12.18
N ASP A 145 -4.43 -11.50 -11.16
CA ASP A 145 -3.82 -12.42 -10.18
C ASP A 145 -4.29 -12.21 -8.74
N GLN A 146 -5.20 -11.27 -8.49
CA GLN A 146 -5.81 -10.97 -7.19
C GLN A 146 -4.84 -10.46 -6.11
N TYR A 147 -3.56 -10.23 -6.43
CA TYR A 147 -2.61 -9.71 -5.47
C TYR A 147 -2.98 -8.29 -5.06
N VAL A 148 -2.94 -8.04 -3.76
CA VAL A 148 -3.00 -6.69 -3.21
C VAL A 148 -1.64 -6.05 -3.40
N ARG A 149 -1.60 -5.02 -4.24
CA ARG A 149 -0.34 -4.38 -4.68
C ARG A 149 -0.37 -2.87 -4.60
N HIS A 150 -1.56 -2.30 -4.59
CA HIS A 150 -1.75 -0.88 -4.74
C HIS A 150 -2.67 -0.39 -3.64
N TRP A 151 -2.29 0.70 -3.00
CA TRP A 151 -3.15 1.38 -2.03
C TRP A 151 -4.27 2.14 -2.73
N HIS A 152 -5.34 2.39 -1.99
CA HIS A 152 -6.34 3.40 -2.33
C HIS A 152 -6.22 4.52 -1.29
N LEU A 153 -5.71 5.70 -1.64
CA LEU A 153 -5.35 6.71 -0.63
C LEU A 153 -6.53 7.58 -0.17
N LEU A 154 -7.52 7.79 -1.04
CA LEU A 154 -8.67 8.63 -0.74
C LEU A 154 -9.91 8.03 -1.41
N GLN A 155 -10.93 7.68 -0.63
CA GLN A 155 -12.19 7.16 -1.15
C GLN A 155 -13.28 8.23 -1.06
N ALA A 156 -14.08 8.32 -2.11
CA ALA A 156 -15.20 9.23 -2.19
C ALA A 156 -16.51 8.49 -1.94
N GLY A 157 -17.47 9.17 -1.32
CA GLY A 157 -18.82 8.67 -1.20
C GLY A 157 -19.77 9.69 -0.61
N CYS A 158 -21.00 9.25 -0.37
CA CYS A 158 -22.07 10.08 0.18
C CYS A 158 -22.42 9.67 1.60
N ASP A 159 -22.58 10.66 2.48
CA ASP A 159 -23.09 10.49 3.83
C ASP A 159 -24.27 11.45 4.04
N LYS A 160 -25.47 10.90 4.26
CA LYS A 160 -26.72 11.66 4.42
C LYS A 160 -26.93 12.72 3.30
N GLY A 161 -26.62 12.35 2.06
CA GLY A 161 -26.77 13.23 0.87
C GLY A 161 -25.64 14.26 0.69
N LYS A 162 -24.64 14.28 1.57
CA LYS A 162 -23.47 15.17 1.45
C LYS A 162 -22.26 14.37 0.98
N PRO A 163 -21.48 14.90 0.02
CA PRO A 163 -20.23 14.26 -0.40
C PRO A 163 -19.23 14.27 0.76
N ARG A 164 -18.52 13.15 0.91
CA ARG A 164 -17.47 12.94 1.90
C ARG A 164 -16.29 12.24 1.25
N LEU A 165 -15.10 12.69 1.59
CA LEU A 165 -13.85 12.02 1.24
C LEU A 165 -13.26 11.42 2.50
N LEU A 166 -12.87 10.15 2.43
CA LEU A 166 -12.32 9.39 3.53
C LEU A 166 -10.89 8.95 3.18
N PRO A 167 -9.87 9.45 3.88
CA PRO A 167 -8.48 9.07 3.64
C PRO A 167 -8.22 7.64 4.14
N SER A 168 -7.19 7.00 3.61
CA SER A 168 -6.73 5.69 4.09
C SER A 168 -5.96 5.78 5.41
N PHE A 169 -5.81 4.64 6.09
CA PHE A 169 -5.01 4.56 7.33
C PHE A 169 -3.58 5.09 7.13
N GLN A 170 -2.93 4.72 6.03
CA GLN A 170 -1.56 5.14 5.74
C GLN A 170 -1.42 6.64 5.47
N LEU A 171 -2.39 7.26 4.79
CA LEU A 171 -2.37 8.70 4.51
C LEU A 171 -2.56 9.51 5.80
N VAL A 172 -3.51 9.09 6.65
CA VAL A 172 -3.77 9.74 7.94
C VAL A 172 -2.61 9.55 8.90
N SER A 173 -2.09 8.33 9.01
CA SER A 173 -0.97 8.02 9.91
C SER A 173 0.27 8.82 9.54
N ASP A 174 0.62 8.88 8.25
CA ASP A 174 1.77 9.68 7.79
C ASP A 174 1.62 11.17 8.13
N ALA A 175 0.42 11.72 7.98
CA ALA A 175 0.16 13.11 8.33
C ALA A 175 0.30 13.38 9.84
N PHE A 176 -0.14 12.45 10.70
CA PHE A 176 0.10 12.56 12.16
C PHE A 176 1.58 12.46 12.51
N LEU A 177 2.28 11.49 11.93
CA LEU A 177 3.70 11.28 12.19
C LEU A 177 4.57 12.48 11.78
N HIS A 178 4.13 13.25 10.79
CA HIS A 178 4.79 14.48 10.35
C HIS A 178 4.21 15.76 10.98
N GLY A 179 3.18 15.66 11.82
CA GLY A 179 2.54 16.83 12.45
C GLY A 179 1.77 17.74 11.48
N ILE A 180 1.29 17.21 10.35
CA ILE A 180 0.64 17.94 9.25
C ILE A 180 -0.81 17.49 8.98
N TYR A 181 -1.46 16.90 10.00
CA TYR A 181 -2.82 16.38 9.85
C TYR A 181 -3.85 17.48 9.57
N ALA A 182 -3.70 18.67 10.17
CA ALA A 182 -4.63 19.78 9.97
C ALA A 182 -4.63 20.25 8.49
N GLU A 183 -3.45 20.30 7.87
CA GLU A 183 -3.26 20.64 6.47
C GLU A 183 -3.85 19.57 5.55
N LEU A 184 -3.67 18.29 5.88
CA LEU A 184 -4.32 17.19 5.17
C LEU A 184 -5.84 17.32 5.26
N GLN A 185 -6.38 17.55 6.46
CA GLN A 185 -7.82 17.71 6.67
C GLN A 185 -8.38 18.89 5.85
N GLN A 186 -7.70 20.03 5.88
CA GLN A 186 -8.10 21.20 5.09
C GLN A 186 -8.04 20.92 3.59
N ALA A 187 -7.00 20.22 3.12
CA ALA A 187 -6.89 19.84 1.73
C ALA A 187 -8.02 18.89 1.30
N ILE A 188 -8.37 17.92 2.13
CA ILE A 188 -9.50 17.00 1.88
C ILE A 188 -10.82 17.78 1.80
N VAL A 189 -11.06 18.73 2.71
CA VAL A 189 -12.26 19.58 2.67
C VAL A 189 -12.30 20.39 1.37
N ASN A 190 -11.18 21.03 0.99
CA ASN A 190 -11.10 21.80 -0.25
C ASN A 190 -11.22 20.96 -1.52
N HIS A 191 -10.86 19.68 -1.44
CA HIS A 191 -10.95 18.72 -2.54
C HIS A 191 -12.32 18.05 -2.62
N THR A 192 -13.15 18.16 -1.58
CA THR A 192 -14.49 17.57 -1.56
C THR A 192 -15.43 18.36 -2.48
N PRO A 193 -16.11 17.71 -3.45
CA PRO A 193 -17.03 18.40 -4.34
C PRO A 193 -18.26 18.92 -3.58
N HIS A 194 -19.03 19.80 -4.21
CA HIS A 194 -20.24 20.35 -3.61
C HIS A 194 -21.43 19.38 -3.59
N SER A 195 -21.47 18.39 -4.49
CA SER A 195 -22.56 17.43 -4.59
C SER A 195 -22.07 15.99 -4.79
N CYS A 196 -22.93 15.05 -4.40
CA CYS A 196 -22.72 13.60 -4.55
C CYS A 196 -22.62 13.13 -6.00
N GLU A 197 -23.30 13.81 -6.93
CA GLU A 197 -23.29 13.47 -8.36
C GLU A 197 -21.91 13.71 -8.99
N LYS A 198 -21.15 14.68 -8.47
CA LYS A 198 -19.84 15.11 -8.98
C LYS A 198 -18.65 14.35 -8.37
N LEU A 199 -18.89 13.26 -7.66
CA LEU A 199 -17.79 12.47 -7.07
C LEU A 199 -16.84 11.86 -8.12
N HIS A 200 -17.30 11.71 -9.36
CA HIS A 200 -16.47 11.26 -10.48
C HIS A 200 -15.52 12.35 -11.02
N GLU A 201 -15.74 13.63 -10.68
CA GLU A 201 -14.93 14.78 -11.13
C GLU A 201 -13.74 15.09 -10.19
N LEU A 202 -13.44 14.20 -9.24
CA LEU A 202 -12.36 14.40 -8.28
C LEU A 202 -11.02 14.56 -9.00
N LYS A 203 -10.27 15.61 -8.62
CA LYS A 203 -8.94 15.81 -9.21
C LYS A 203 -8.06 14.62 -8.86
N GLU A 204 -7.23 14.25 -9.81
CA GLU A 204 -6.27 13.16 -9.73
C GLU A 204 -5.13 13.39 -8.74
N SER A 205 -5.03 14.56 -8.09
CA SER A 205 -4.00 14.78 -7.08
C SER A 205 -4.48 15.68 -5.95
N LEU A 206 -3.97 15.40 -4.75
CA LEU A 206 -4.19 16.14 -3.52
C LEU A 206 -2.88 16.81 -3.10
N ASN A 207 -2.90 18.12 -2.91
CA ASN A 207 -1.75 18.89 -2.42
C ASN A 207 -2.00 19.35 -0.98
N TYR A 208 -1.05 19.12 -0.08
CA TYR A 208 -1.13 19.54 1.32
C TYR A 208 0.27 19.64 1.91
N ALA A 209 0.53 20.65 2.77
CA ALA A 209 1.82 20.85 3.44
C ALA A 209 3.06 20.71 2.52
N GLY A 210 2.99 21.25 1.29
CA GLY A 210 4.07 21.15 0.30
C GLY A 210 4.26 19.76 -0.33
N ARG A 211 3.44 18.78 0.02
CA ARG A 211 3.39 17.43 -0.57
C ARG A 211 2.34 17.38 -1.67
N LYS A 212 2.61 16.58 -2.70
CA LYS A 212 1.65 16.21 -3.75
C LYS A 212 1.45 14.70 -3.72
N VAL A 213 0.20 14.28 -3.52
CA VAL A 213 -0.21 12.88 -3.57
C VAL A 213 -1.05 12.68 -4.83
N ASN A 214 -0.64 11.74 -5.67
CA ASN A 214 -1.41 11.29 -6.82
C ASN A 214 -2.49 10.29 -6.35
N LEU A 215 -3.73 10.51 -6.76
CA LEU A 215 -4.92 9.72 -6.49
C LEU A 215 -5.35 8.89 -7.72
N ASP A 216 -4.72 9.09 -8.88
CA ASP A 216 -5.01 8.35 -10.11
C ASP A 216 -4.68 6.85 -9.99
N SER A 217 -5.50 6.05 -10.66
CA SER A 217 -5.62 4.60 -10.54
C SER A 217 -4.68 3.75 -11.40
N HIS A 218 -3.76 4.37 -12.14
CA HIS A 218 -2.94 3.67 -13.13
C HIS A 218 -1.43 3.88 -12.98
N GLY A 219 -0.98 4.62 -11.95
CA GLY A 219 0.42 4.98 -11.77
C GLY A 219 1.24 4.01 -10.91
N ILE A 220 2.55 3.95 -11.17
CA ILE A 220 3.53 3.27 -10.29
C ILE A 220 3.53 3.83 -8.85
N GLY A 221 3.10 5.08 -8.66
CA GLY A 221 3.00 5.73 -7.35
C GLY A 221 1.88 5.17 -6.46
N GLU A 222 1.03 4.30 -6.98
CA GLU A 222 0.05 3.57 -6.15
C GLU A 222 0.65 2.34 -5.46
N ARG A 223 1.88 1.97 -5.81
CA ARG A 223 2.46 0.70 -5.42
C ARG A 223 2.90 0.70 -3.96
N LEU A 224 2.36 -0.25 -3.22
CA LEU A 224 2.75 -0.58 -1.86
C LEU A 224 4.07 -1.38 -1.83
N MET A 225 5.05 -0.90 -1.06
CA MET A 225 6.27 -1.64 -0.74
C MET A 225 6.06 -2.53 0.48
N TYR A 226 6.02 -3.84 0.28
CA TYR A 226 5.94 -4.79 1.38
C TYR A 226 7.33 -5.09 1.92
N THR A 227 7.52 -4.90 3.22
CA THR A 227 8.80 -5.12 3.92
C THR A 227 8.64 -5.93 5.20
N LEU A 228 7.42 -6.05 5.73
CA LEU A 228 7.11 -6.84 6.92
C LEU A 228 6.33 -8.10 6.50
N PRO A 229 6.95 -9.29 6.50
CA PRO A 229 6.29 -10.53 6.10
C PRO A 229 5.30 -11.01 7.17
N TRP A 230 4.43 -11.95 6.78
CA TRP A 230 3.53 -12.65 7.69
C TRP A 230 3.62 -14.17 7.46
N PRO A 231 3.92 -14.97 8.50
CA PRO A 231 4.29 -14.55 9.86
C PRO A 231 5.62 -13.77 9.89
N PRO A 232 5.86 -12.93 10.91
CA PRO A 232 7.12 -12.19 11.04
C PRO A 232 8.30 -13.16 11.24
N HIS A 233 9.48 -12.77 10.75
CA HIS A 233 10.70 -13.54 10.97
C HIS A 233 11.15 -13.47 12.44
N PRO A 234 11.73 -14.56 12.99
CA PRO A 234 12.30 -14.53 14.33
C PRO A 234 13.36 -13.41 14.47
N GLY A 235 13.32 -12.67 15.57
CA GLY A 235 14.28 -11.58 15.84
C GLY A 235 13.94 -10.23 15.18
N THR A 236 12.79 -10.09 14.53
CA THR A 236 12.33 -8.79 14.00
C THR A 236 11.95 -7.86 15.15
N THR A 237 12.65 -6.74 15.32
CA THR A 237 12.36 -5.73 16.36
C THR A 237 11.30 -4.72 15.93
N GLU A 238 11.21 -4.45 14.63
CA GLU A 238 10.34 -3.42 14.05
C GLU A 238 8.84 -3.74 14.19
N LEU A 239 8.47 -5.01 14.11
CA LEU A 239 7.10 -5.49 14.28
C LEU A 239 7.01 -6.47 15.44
N THR A 240 6.21 -6.11 16.44
CA THR A 240 5.82 -7.03 17.52
C THR A 240 4.38 -7.49 17.30
N VAL A 241 4.14 -8.80 17.37
CA VAL A 241 2.78 -9.37 17.27
C VAL A 241 2.35 -9.85 18.65
N LEU A 242 1.23 -9.32 19.15
CA LEU A 242 0.71 -9.57 20.49
C LEU A 242 -0.68 -10.22 20.37
N PRO A 243 -0.86 -11.49 20.76
CA PRO A 243 -2.17 -12.11 20.81
C PRO A 243 -3.12 -11.33 21.74
N ALA A 244 -4.34 -11.05 21.28
CA ALA A 244 -5.30 -10.21 21.99
C ALA A 244 -5.65 -10.76 23.38
N ASN A 245 -5.81 -12.07 23.53
CA ASN A 245 -6.05 -12.69 24.84
C ASN A 245 -4.91 -12.45 25.85
N LYS A 246 -3.65 -12.53 25.41
CA LYS A 246 -2.49 -12.22 26.25
C LYS A 246 -2.46 -10.75 26.65
N VAL A 247 -2.79 -9.85 25.73
CA VAL A 247 -2.89 -8.42 26.01
C VAL A 247 -3.97 -8.15 27.06
N LEU A 248 -5.13 -8.79 26.96
CA LEU A 248 -6.20 -8.65 27.96
C LEU A 248 -5.77 -9.15 29.33
N ALA A 249 -5.10 -10.31 29.40
CA ALA A 249 -4.56 -10.82 30.66
C ALA A 249 -3.51 -9.88 31.29
N ILE A 250 -2.68 -9.21 30.46
CA ILE A 250 -1.74 -8.19 30.95
C ILE A 250 -2.51 -6.95 31.41
N ALA A 251 -3.51 -6.48 30.66
CA ALA A 251 -4.31 -5.31 31.01
C ALA A 251 -5.01 -5.48 32.37
N GLU A 252 -5.51 -6.67 32.68
CA GLU A 252 -6.08 -7.01 33.99
C GLU A 252 -5.04 -6.90 35.12
N ARG A 253 -3.82 -7.39 34.91
CA ARG A 253 -2.71 -7.24 35.89
C ARG A 253 -2.24 -5.80 36.03
N CYS A 254 -2.21 -5.03 34.94
CA CYS A 254 -1.83 -3.62 34.96
C CYS A 254 -2.79 -2.78 35.82
N GLN A 255 -4.08 -3.12 35.84
CA GLN A 255 -5.04 -2.49 36.76
C GLN A 255 -4.73 -2.78 38.24
N GLN A 256 -3.97 -3.86 38.52
CA GLN A 256 -3.54 -4.26 39.86
C GLN A 256 -2.15 -3.72 40.25
N GLY A 257 -1.54 -2.86 39.41
CA GLY A 257 -0.31 -2.11 39.76
C GLY A 257 1.00 -2.66 39.18
N GLU A 258 0.97 -3.78 38.44
CA GLU A 258 2.17 -4.41 37.86
C GLU A 258 2.18 -4.25 36.34
N CYS A 259 2.63 -3.09 35.85
CA CYS A 259 2.61 -2.79 34.43
C CYS A 259 3.98 -2.31 33.92
N VAL A 260 4.67 -3.14 33.14
CA VAL A 260 5.87 -2.75 32.39
C VAL A 260 5.88 -3.53 31.08
N ASP A 261 5.47 -2.90 29.98
CA ASP A 261 5.69 -3.45 28.65
C ASP A 261 6.18 -2.36 27.68
N ASP A 262 7.45 -2.48 27.25
CA ASP A 262 8.09 -1.59 26.28
C ASP A 262 7.60 -1.84 24.84
N LEU A 263 6.77 -2.87 24.63
CA LEU A 263 6.28 -3.29 23.32
C LEU A 263 5.17 -2.39 22.74
N ILE A 264 4.69 -1.39 23.46
CA ILE A 264 3.61 -0.48 23.00
C ILE A 264 4.05 0.99 22.97
N ARG A 265 4.91 1.39 23.90
CA ARG A 265 5.24 2.81 24.12
C ARG A 265 5.85 3.46 22.88
N GLY A 266 5.26 4.55 22.42
CA GLY A 266 5.71 5.33 21.25
C GLY A 266 5.56 4.62 19.90
N ARG A 267 4.97 3.41 19.85
CA ARG A 267 4.78 2.63 18.62
C ARG A 267 3.41 2.90 18.00
N ILE A 268 3.27 2.60 16.70
CA ILE A 268 1.97 2.51 16.03
C ILE A 268 1.35 1.17 16.37
N ILE A 269 0.18 1.21 16.98
CA ILE A 269 -0.57 0.04 17.37
C ILE A 269 -1.65 -0.21 16.34
N VAL A 270 -1.63 -1.40 15.73
CA VAL A 270 -2.73 -1.86 14.87
C VAL A 270 -3.49 -2.95 15.61
N ILE A 271 -4.79 -2.78 15.74
CA ILE A 271 -5.70 -3.78 16.34
C ILE A 271 -6.52 -4.37 15.20
N GLY A 272 -6.45 -5.67 14.99
CA GLY A 272 -7.14 -6.34 13.90
C GLY A 272 -7.19 -7.86 14.08
N ALA A 273 -7.70 -8.57 13.08
CA ALA A 273 -7.96 -10.00 13.17
C ALA A 273 -7.12 -10.81 12.16
N SER A 274 -6.65 -11.99 12.58
CA SER A 274 -6.03 -12.98 11.68
C SER A 274 -6.70 -14.35 11.72
N HIS A 275 -7.75 -14.54 12.53
CA HIS A 275 -8.47 -15.81 12.64
C HIS A 275 -9.23 -16.14 11.34
N ALA A 276 -9.44 -17.42 11.07
CA ALA A 276 -9.95 -17.87 9.76
C ALA A 276 -11.36 -17.33 9.45
N ALA A 277 -12.22 -17.23 10.47
CA ALA A 277 -13.59 -16.74 10.33
C ALA A 277 -13.70 -15.25 9.95
N ALA A 278 -12.64 -14.45 10.16
CA ALA A 278 -12.61 -13.05 9.73
C ALA A 278 -12.64 -12.93 8.18
N ARG A 279 -12.20 -13.97 7.47
CA ARG A 279 -12.12 -14.02 6.00
C ARG A 279 -11.36 -12.84 5.37
N ASP A 280 -10.41 -12.28 6.12
CA ASP A 280 -9.63 -11.11 5.73
C ASP A 280 -8.17 -11.47 5.44
N SER A 281 -7.96 -12.59 4.75
CA SER A 281 -6.64 -13.03 4.28
C SER A 281 -6.51 -12.75 2.80
N HIS A 282 -5.42 -12.10 2.39
CA HIS A 282 -5.19 -11.72 1.00
C HIS A 282 -3.83 -12.19 0.51
N VAL A 283 -3.75 -12.44 -0.80
CA VAL A 283 -2.47 -12.73 -1.45
C VAL A 283 -1.71 -11.42 -1.64
N THR A 284 -0.47 -11.39 -1.17
CA THR A 284 0.45 -10.26 -1.31
C THR A 284 1.76 -10.71 -1.97
N PRO A 285 2.61 -9.78 -2.42
CA PRO A 285 3.93 -10.12 -2.93
C PRO A 285 4.79 -10.94 -1.96
N LEU A 286 4.56 -10.85 -0.65
CA LEU A 286 5.33 -11.60 0.37
C LEU A 286 4.61 -12.88 0.85
N GLY A 287 3.49 -13.26 0.23
CA GLY A 287 2.67 -14.40 0.63
C GLY A 287 1.28 -13.99 1.15
N TYR A 288 0.60 -14.92 1.81
CA TYR A 288 -0.71 -14.65 2.41
C TYR A 288 -0.58 -13.77 3.64
N MET A 289 -1.45 -12.78 3.77
CA MET A 289 -1.37 -11.77 4.83
C MET A 289 -2.77 -11.34 5.30
N PRO A 290 -3.02 -11.23 6.61
CA PRO A 290 -4.22 -10.60 7.16
C PRO A 290 -4.33 -9.14 6.73
N GLY A 291 -5.54 -8.60 6.53
CA GLY A 291 -5.74 -7.22 6.11
C GLY A 291 -5.09 -6.20 7.05
N ALA A 292 -5.16 -6.42 8.37
CA ALA A 292 -4.47 -5.59 9.36
C ALA A 292 -2.95 -5.50 9.12
N MET A 293 -2.32 -6.59 8.66
CA MET A 293 -0.89 -6.61 8.32
C MET A 293 -0.59 -5.90 6.99
N ILE A 294 -1.55 -5.82 6.08
CA ILE A 294 -1.46 -4.97 4.89
C ILE A 294 -1.50 -3.51 5.31
N ILE A 295 -2.35 -3.13 6.26
CA ILE A 295 -2.39 -1.77 6.83
C ILE A 295 -1.05 -1.42 7.49
N VAL A 296 -0.47 -2.32 8.30
CA VAL A 296 0.87 -2.15 8.89
C VAL A 296 1.91 -1.86 7.81
N ASN A 297 2.00 -2.71 6.78
CA ASN A 297 2.91 -2.49 5.65
C ASN A 297 2.62 -1.19 4.90
N ALA A 298 1.35 -0.80 4.77
CA ALA A 298 0.94 0.41 4.07
C ALA A 298 1.37 1.68 4.81
N ILE A 299 1.16 1.74 6.12
CA ILE A 299 1.62 2.85 6.95
C ILE A 299 3.14 2.96 6.87
N LYS A 300 3.86 1.84 7.07
CA LYS A 300 5.32 1.82 6.97
C LYS A 300 5.81 2.28 5.61
N SER A 301 5.26 1.72 4.53
CA SER A 301 5.68 2.03 3.17
C SER A 301 5.44 3.48 2.81
N PHE A 302 4.28 4.03 3.16
CA PHE A 302 3.95 5.40 2.81
C PHE A 302 4.79 6.39 3.63
N TYR A 303 5.01 6.10 4.92
CA TYR A 303 5.88 6.92 5.78
C TYR A 303 7.36 6.90 5.33
N GLN A 304 7.89 5.73 4.96
CA GLN A 304 9.30 5.58 4.60
C GLN A 304 9.62 6.00 3.16
N PHE A 305 8.74 5.67 2.21
CA PHE A 305 9.01 5.83 0.77
C PHE A 305 8.08 6.82 0.08
N GLY A 306 6.97 7.23 0.72
CA GLY A 306 5.93 7.98 0.05
C GLY A 306 5.34 7.20 -1.13
N GLN A 307 4.94 7.93 -2.18
CA GLN A 307 4.58 7.32 -3.45
C GLN A 307 5.83 7.08 -4.28
N ILE A 308 5.91 5.90 -4.91
CA ILE A 308 7.01 5.59 -5.83
C ILE A 308 6.98 6.56 -7.00
N THR A 309 8.09 7.25 -7.22
CA THR A 309 8.23 8.21 -8.32
C THR A 309 9.16 7.67 -9.40
N PRO A 310 8.91 7.99 -10.68
CA PRO A 310 9.94 7.79 -11.70
C PRO A 310 11.15 8.71 -11.41
N PRO A 311 12.31 8.44 -12.01
CA PRO A 311 13.48 9.32 -11.90
C PRO A 311 13.14 10.74 -12.39
N PRO A 312 13.86 11.77 -11.91
CA PRO A 312 13.73 13.12 -12.42
C PRO A 312 13.84 13.15 -13.96
N GLY A 313 13.07 14.01 -14.62
CA GLY A 313 13.01 14.04 -16.08
C GLY A 313 14.38 14.15 -16.76
N TRP A 314 15.28 14.99 -16.24
CA TRP A 314 16.65 15.11 -16.75
C TRP A 314 17.45 13.81 -16.64
N ALA A 315 17.27 13.04 -15.57
CA ALA A 315 17.96 11.78 -15.35
C ALA A 315 17.41 10.71 -16.29
N LYS A 316 16.08 10.70 -16.50
CA LYS A 316 15.44 9.84 -17.49
C LYS A 316 15.99 10.12 -18.90
N TRP A 317 15.95 11.37 -19.36
CA TRP A 317 16.43 11.75 -20.69
C TRP A 317 17.94 11.49 -20.85
N GLY A 318 18.73 11.78 -19.83
CA GLY A 318 20.17 11.51 -19.84
C GLY A 318 20.48 10.01 -19.95
N LEU A 319 19.75 9.18 -19.21
CA LEU A 319 19.87 7.73 -19.28
C LEU A 319 19.45 7.19 -20.65
N GLU A 320 18.32 7.63 -21.19
CA GLU A 320 17.83 7.24 -22.52
C GLU A 320 18.84 7.63 -23.61
N PHE A 321 19.34 8.87 -23.58
CA PHE A 321 20.36 9.34 -24.52
C PHE A 321 21.64 8.50 -24.44
N LEU A 322 22.13 8.22 -23.22
CA LEU A 322 23.31 7.39 -23.00
C LEU A 322 23.12 5.99 -23.58
N LEU A 323 21.95 5.38 -23.38
CA LEU A 323 21.63 4.05 -23.91
C LEU A 323 21.56 4.05 -25.44
N ILE A 324 20.98 5.08 -26.05
CA ILE A 324 20.93 5.24 -27.51
C ILE A 324 22.34 5.36 -28.08
N VAL A 325 23.20 6.19 -27.49
CA VAL A 325 24.60 6.36 -27.94
C VAL A 325 25.37 5.04 -27.81
N LEU A 326 25.22 4.34 -26.69
CA LEU A 326 25.86 3.04 -26.45
C LEU A 326 25.40 1.99 -27.46
N MET A 327 24.10 1.94 -27.75
CA MET A 327 23.55 1.03 -28.76
C MET A 327 24.04 1.38 -30.16
N ALA A 328 23.95 2.65 -30.57
CA ALA A 328 24.40 3.10 -31.88
C ALA A 328 25.88 2.79 -32.11
N TRP A 329 26.72 3.00 -31.09
CA TRP A 329 28.14 2.65 -31.13
C TRP A 329 28.36 1.13 -31.29
N ALA A 330 27.62 0.30 -30.55
CA ALA A 330 27.76 -1.15 -30.63
C ALA A 330 27.32 -1.70 -32.00
N PHE A 331 26.18 -1.25 -32.53
CA PHE A 331 25.68 -1.68 -33.84
C PHE A 331 26.54 -1.15 -35.01
N ALA A 332 27.21 0.00 -34.85
CA ALA A 332 28.14 0.49 -35.86
C ALA A 332 29.43 -0.34 -35.93
N ARG A 333 29.82 -1.03 -34.84
CA ARG A 333 31.13 -1.69 -34.76
C ARG A 333 31.08 -3.21 -34.83
N PHE A 334 29.96 -3.82 -34.43
CA PHE A 334 29.78 -5.26 -34.33
C PHE A 334 28.63 -5.76 -35.21
N SER A 335 28.58 -7.06 -35.49
CA SER A 335 27.43 -7.67 -36.17
C SER A 335 26.16 -7.53 -35.33
N SER A 336 25.00 -7.45 -35.98
CA SER A 336 23.70 -7.21 -35.33
C SER A 336 23.45 -8.14 -34.13
N MET A 337 23.78 -9.43 -34.26
CA MET A 337 23.64 -10.42 -33.19
C MET A 337 24.59 -10.15 -32.01
N LEU A 338 25.87 -9.86 -32.28
CA LEU A 338 26.87 -9.65 -31.23
C LEU A 338 26.66 -8.31 -30.52
N ALA A 339 26.27 -7.26 -31.27
CA ALA A 339 25.87 -5.98 -30.71
C ALA A 339 24.72 -6.16 -29.72
N THR A 340 23.66 -6.88 -30.11
CA THR A 340 22.48 -7.11 -29.25
C THR A 340 22.82 -7.87 -27.97
N VAL A 341 23.65 -8.92 -28.06
CA VAL A 341 24.08 -9.68 -26.87
C VAL A 341 24.92 -8.82 -25.94
N LEU A 342 25.89 -8.06 -26.47
CA LEU A 342 26.74 -7.20 -25.66
C LEU A 342 25.96 -6.05 -25.00
N THR A 343 25.13 -5.33 -25.76
CA THR A 343 24.32 -4.23 -25.20
C THR A 343 23.30 -4.75 -24.19
N GLY A 344 22.65 -5.88 -24.48
CA GLY A 344 21.75 -6.56 -23.56
C GLY A 344 22.43 -6.94 -22.25
N LEU A 345 23.64 -7.51 -22.32
CA LEU A 345 24.41 -7.89 -21.13
C LEU A 345 24.85 -6.66 -20.35
N VAL A 346 25.36 -5.61 -21.01
CA VAL A 346 25.75 -4.35 -20.35
C VAL A 346 24.56 -3.68 -19.66
N ILE A 347 23.42 -3.60 -20.35
CA ILE A 347 22.17 -3.06 -19.80
C ILE A 347 21.76 -3.86 -18.58
N MET A 348 21.71 -5.20 -18.65
CA MET A 348 21.37 -6.02 -17.49
C MET A 348 22.40 -5.89 -16.36
N SER A 349 23.70 -5.89 -16.65
CA SER A 349 24.76 -5.79 -15.64
C SER A 349 24.85 -4.42 -14.96
N ILE A 350 24.38 -3.34 -15.60
CA ILE A 350 24.43 -1.99 -15.06
C ILE A 350 23.06 -1.52 -14.56
N LEU A 351 22.05 -1.52 -15.42
CA LEU A 351 20.71 -1.01 -15.07
C LEU A 351 20.03 -1.85 -14.02
N MET A 352 20.25 -3.17 -13.97
CA MET A 352 19.66 -3.99 -12.91
C MET A 352 20.24 -3.58 -11.55
N PRO A 353 21.56 -3.63 -11.27
CA PRO A 353 22.08 -3.16 -9.98
C PRO A 353 21.74 -1.71 -9.65
N VAL A 354 21.73 -0.81 -10.64
CA VAL A 354 21.36 0.59 -10.45
C VAL A 354 19.87 0.71 -10.08
N SER A 355 18.97 0.02 -10.77
CA SER A 355 17.54 -0.02 -10.45
C SER A 355 17.32 -0.60 -9.04
N PHE A 356 18.02 -1.68 -8.69
CA PHE A 356 18.02 -2.24 -7.33
C PHE A 356 18.50 -1.21 -6.29
N TYR A 357 19.56 -0.48 -6.57
CA TYR A 357 20.10 0.54 -5.67
C TYR A 357 19.12 1.70 -5.47
N PHE A 358 18.45 2.17 -6.52
CA PHE A 358 17.51 3.30 -6.44
C PHE A 358 16.13 2.91 -5.91
N PHE A 359 15.73 1.64 -6.08
CA PHE A 359 14.47 1.12 -5.56
C PHE A 359 14.32 1.31 -4.05
N LYS A 360 15.43 1.22 -3.30
CA LYS A 360 15.46 1.45 -1.84
C LYS A 360 15.10 2.89 -1.43
N PHE A 361 15.00 3.81 -2.38
CA PHE A 361 14.59 5.20 -2.17
C PHE A 361 13.19 5.49 -2.73
N GLY A 362 12.42 4.48 -3.12
CA GLY A 362 11.13 4.68 -3.78
C GLY A 362 11.23 5.19 -5.22
N ILE A 363 12.40 5.04 -5.86
CA ILE A 363 12.59 5.41 -7.27
C ILE A 363 12.59 4.15 -8.13
N TRP A 364 11.68 4.07 -9.11
CA TRP A 364 11.61 2.94 -10.03
C TRP A 364 12.30 3.27 -11.36
N ILE A 365 13.42 2.61 -11.64
CA ILE A 365 14.09 2.67 -12.94
C ILE A 365 13.65 1.47 -13.77
N ASP A 366 12.83 1.72 -14.79
CA ASP A 366 12.38 0.68 -15.72
C ASP A 366 13.48 0.30 -16.71
N PHE A 367 13.90 -0.96 -16.65
CA PHE A 367 14.89 -1.55 -17.56
C PHE A 367 14.25 -2.48 -18.59
N ALA A 368 12.96 -2.80 -18.47
CA ALA A 368 12.27 -3.72 -19.36
C ALA A 368 12.02 -3.10 -20.74
N LEU A 369 11.61 -1.81 -20.77
CA LEU A 369 11.37 -1.08 -22.02
C LEU A 369 12.61 -1.00 -22.92
N PRO A 370 13.81 -0.60 -22.44
CA PRO A 370 15.02 -0.62 -23.25
C PRO A 370 15.36 -2.02 -23.80
N VAL A 371 15.24 -3.06 -22.97
CA VAL A 371 15.49 -4.45 -23.39
C VAL A 371 14.50 -4.90 -24.46
N PHE A 372 13.23 -4.56 -24.31
CA PHE A 372 12.20 -4.87 -25.30
C PHE A 372 12.43 -4.12 -26.61
N GLY A 373 12.79 -2.83 -26.55
CA GLY A 373 13.14 -2.04 -27.72
C GLY A 373 14.30 -2.64 -28.51
N MET A 374 15.33 -3.17 -27.82
CA MET A 374 16.42 -3.90 -28.47
C MET A 374 15.95 -5.16 -29.18
N GLN A 375 15.08 -5.98 -28.56
CA GLN A 375 14.56 -7.18 -29.21
C GLN A 375 13.73 -6.86 -30.45
N LEU A 376 12.91 -5.81 -30.38
CA LEU A 376 12.10 -5.39 -31.52
C LEU A 376 12.99 -4.92 -32.68
N HIS A 377 14.04 -4.15 -32.38
CA HIS A 377 15.03 -3.74 -33.37
C HIS A 377 15.74 -4.94 -34.01
N GLN A 378 16.12 -5.95 -33.22
CA GLN A 378 16.73 -7.17 -33.74
C GLN A 378 15.80 -7.90 -34.72
N MET A 379 14.50 -8.00 -34.40
CA MET A 379 13.51 -8.61 -35.30
C MET A 379 13.40 -7.85 -36.62
N VAL A 380 13.40 -6.52 -36.59
CA VAL A 380 13.37 -5.69 -37.80
C VAL A 380 14.64 -5.88 -38.62
N ALA A 381 15.81 -5.83 -38.00
CA ALA A 381 17.09 -6.00 -38.69
C ALA A 381 17.20 -7.38 -39.38
N GLN A 382 16.77 -8.45 -38.71
CA GLN A 382 16.74 -9.79 -39.30
C GLN A 382 15.80 -9.87 -40.50
N TYR A 383 14.63 -9.23 -40.41
CA TYR A 383 13.68 -9.20 -41.52
C TYR A 383 14.25 -8.44 -42.74
N GLU A 384 14.93 -7.32 -42.52
CA GLU A 384 15.59 -6.54 -43.59
C GLU A 384 16.69 -7.35 -44.28
N GLU A 385 17.53 -8.05 -43.51
CA GLU A 385 18.59 -8.92 -44.04
C GLU A 385 18.00 -10.08 -44.87
N GLU A 386 16.97 -10.77 -44.36
CA GLU A 386 16.30 -11.84 -45.11
C GLU A 386 15.65 -11.33 -46.40
N HIS A 387 14.99 -10.17 -46.34
CA HIS A 387 14.32 -9.59 -47.49
C HIS A 387 15.33 -9.14 -48.57
N ALA A 388 16.46 -8.56 -48.17
CA ALA A 388 17.55 -8.21 -49.08
C ALA A 388 18.16 -9.46 -49.73
N MET A 389 18.39 -10.53 -48.95
CA MET A 389 18.94 -11.79 -49.46
C MET A 389 17.97 -12.46 -50.45
N ARG A 390 16.66 -12.47 -50.17
CA ARG A 390 15.63 -12.99 -51.08
C ARG A 390 15.60 -12.23 -52.40
N LYS A 391 15.70 -10.89 -52.38
CA LYS A 391 15.77 -10.07 -53.60
C LYS A 391 17.01 -10.40 -54.44
N GLN A 392 18.17 -10.54 -53.80
CA GLN A 392 19.39 -10.93 -54.51
C GLN A 392 19.31 -12.33 -55.11
N LEU A 393 18.69 -13.28 -54.40
CA LEU A 393 18.51 -14.64 -54.90
C LEU A 393 17.55 -14.67 -56.09
N GLN A 394 16.46 -13.91 -56.06
CA GLN A 394 15.52 -13.76 -57.18
C GLN A 394 16.20 -13.14 -58.41
N ALA A 395 16.95 -12.06 -58.23
CA ALA A 395 17.69 -11.43 -59.34
C ALA A 395 18.70 -12.40 -59.99
N LYS A 396 19.42 -13.21 -59.20
CA LYS A 396 20.33 -14.24 -59.72
C LYS A 396 19.61 -15.38 -60.44
N LEU A 397 18.43 -15.78 -59.97
CA LEU A 397 17.60 -16.79 -60.63
C LEU A 397 17.07 -16.28 -61.98
N GLU A 398 16.73 -15.00 -62.09
CA GLU A 398 16.31 -14.36 -63.33
C GLU A 398 17.47 -14.29 -64.36
N GLU A 399 18.67 -13.83 -63.95
CA GLU A 399 19.85 -13.83 -64.83
C GLU A 399 20.25 -15.23 -65.30
N SER A 400 20.15 -16.24 -64.43
CA SER A 400 20.46 -17.64 -64.79
C SER A 400 19.47 -18.22 -65.80
N ASN A 401 18.22 -17.78 -65.79
CA ASN A 401 17.22 -18.24 -66.76
C ASN A 401 17.40 -17.56 -68.11
N GLU A 402 17.79 -16.28 -68.16
CA GLU A 402 18.08 -15.57 -69.42
C GLU A 402 19.32 -16.08 -70.15
N HIS A 403 20.28 -16.70 -69.47
CA HIS A 403 21.48 -17.30 -70.10
C HIS A 403 21.29 -18.76 -70.54
N ALA A 404 20.13 -19.37 -70.25
CA ALA A 404 19.81 -20.75 -70.62
C ALA A 404 18.90 -20.85 -71.86
N GLU A 405 18.35 -19.72 -72.33
CA GLU A 405 17.71 -19.54 -73.64
C GLU A 405 18.71 -19.00 -74.66
#